data_AF-A0A7X5HYS6-F1
#
_entry.id   AF-A0A7X5HYS6-F1
#
_cell.length_a   1.000
_cell.length_b   1.000
_cell.length_c   1.000
_cell.angle_alpha   90.00
_cell.angle_beta   90.00
_cell.angle_gamma   90.00
#
_symmetry.space_group_name_H-M   'P 1'
#
loop_
_entity.id
_entity.type
_entity.pdbx_description
1 polymer ?
#
loop_
_entity_poly.entity_id
_entity_poly.type
_entity_poly.pdbx_seq_one_letter_code
_entity_poly.pdbx_strand_id
1 'polypeptide(L)'
;MKKLFSIICIITVLFLIGGCEKNESTNSIDLSSYSKDELVSLRDEIDDLLKESESIQTFKSKTDIESNEEFPFSVKESDLPKTWSFKPLVKQRINYPTWVITQESDVLDEPPYANLFIDGSSAEYYFTVNQVETKEIMVQDENRELQTAFVNTEVIFKAKDGYRGEEIPLNERPAYLLKDKKGQIYLALKNYDGEDWYVLYIYN
;
A
#
# COMPACT_ATOMS: atom_id res chain seq x y z
N MET A 1 -36.58 5.54 -5.68
CA MET A 1 -36.53 4.06 -5.57
C MET A 1 -36.13 3.34 -6.87
N LYS A 2 -36.53 3.78 -8.08
CA LYS A 2 -36.10 3.13 -9.34
C LYS A 2 -34.61 3.32 -9.71
N LYS A 3 -33.98 4.47 -9.40
CA LYS A 3 -32.56 4.74 -9.71
C LYS A 3 -31.59 3.80 -8.94
N LEU A 4 -31.91 3.45 -7.70
CA LEU A 4 -31.07 2.58 -6.86
C LEU A 4 -30.98 1.13 -7.40
N PHE A 5 -32.08 0.62 -7.97
CA PHE A 5 -32.12 -0.73 -8.55
C PHE A 5 -31.31 -0.86 -9.84
N SER A 6 -31.16 0.22 -10.61
CA SER A 6 -30.40 0.20 -11.87
C SER A 6 -28.90 0.14 -11.65
N ILE A 7 -28.39 0.81 -10.61
CA ILE A 7 -26.96 0.80 -10.24
C ILE A 7 -26.56 -0.60 -9.73
N ILE A 8 -27.42 -1.25 -8.96
CA ILE A 8 -27.20 -2.62 -8.48
C ILE A 8 -27.12 -3.63 -9.65
N CYS A 9 -27.92 -3.45 -10.70
CA CYS A 9 -27.84 -4.31 -11.90
C CYS A 9 -26.54 -4.13 -12.69
N ILE A 10 -25.99 -2.92 -12.79
CA ILE A 10 -24.72 -2.66 -13.49
C ILE A 10 -23.54 -3.28 -12.72
N ILE A 11 -23.56 -3.16 -11.38
CA ILE A 11 -22.54 -3.80 -10.51
C ILE A 11 -22.59 -5.33 -10.64
N THR A 12 -23.78 -5.92 -10.78
CA THR A 12 -23.94 -7.38 -10.94
C THR A 12 -23.36 -7.89 -12.27
N VAL A 13 -23.44 -7.10 -13.34
CA VAL A 13 -22.87 -7.47 -14.66
C VAL A 13 -21.34 -7.41 -14.65
N LEU A 14 -20.73 -6.50 -13.89
CA LEU A 14 -19.27 -6.40 -13.77
C LEU A 14 -18.66 -7.54 -12.94
N PHE A 15 -19.36 -8.08 -11.94
CA PHE A 15 -18.93 -9.28 -11.20
C PHE A 15 -18.95 -10.57 -12.04
N LEU A 16 -19.78 -10.63 -13.09
CA LEU A 16 -19.90 -11.80 -13.98
C LEU A 16 -18.78 -11.92 -15.02
N ILE A 17 -17.90 -10.93 -15.16
CA ILE A 17 -16.78 -10.99 -16.12
C ILE A 17 -15.59 -11.79 -15.57
N GLY A 18 -15.58 -12.12 -14.27
CA GLY A 18 -14.55 -12.94 -13.62
C GLY A 18 -14.85 -14.44 -13.52
N GLY A 19 -15.99 -14.91 -14.01
CA GLY A 19 -16.39 -16.31 -13.85
C GLY A 19 -17.35 -16.76 -14.94
N CYS A 20 -16.86 -17.61 -15.84
CA CYS A 20 -17.66 -18.27 -16.86
C CYS A 20 -18.72 -19.16 -16.20
N GLU A 21 -19.99 -18.73 -16.21
CA GLU A 21 -21.15 -19.62 -16.31
C GLU A 21 -22.36 -18.85 -16.83
N LYS A 22 -22.89 -19.29 -17.97
CA LYS A 22 -24.12 -18.78 -18.58
C LYS A 22 -25.29 -19.07 -17.65
N ASN A 23 -25.99 -18.04 -17.19
CA ASN A 23 -27.41 -18.14 -16.89
C ASN A 23 -28.14 -16.82 -17.20
N GLU A 24 -29.27 -16.98 -17.88
CA GLU A 24 -30.08 -15.97 -18.55
C GLU A 24 -30.83 -15.05 -17.57
N SER A 25 -30.61 -13.73 -17.69
CA SER A 25 -31.66 -12.71 -17.79
C SER A 25 -31.03 -11.34 -18.05
N THR A 26 -30.79 -10.99 -19.31
CA THR A 26 -30.38 -9.62 -19.69
C THR A 26 -31.57 -8.68 -19.58
N ASN A 27 -31.70 -7.97 -18.46
CA ASN A 27 -32.48 -6.74 -18.41
C ASN A 27 -31.78 -5.72 -19.33
N SER A 28 -32.30 -5.51 -20.54
CA SER A 28 -31.79 -4.48 -21.45
C SER A 28 -32.12 -3.10 -20.87
N ILE A 29 -31.10 -2.33 -20.51
CA ILE A 29 -31.25 -0.95 -20.05
C ILE A 29 -31.56 -0.06 -21.27
N ASP A 30 -32.74 0.57 -21.29
CA ASP A 30 -33.11 1.53 -22.33
C ASP A 30 -32.49 2.91 -22.06
N LEU A 31 -31.35 3.14 -22.71
CA LEU A 31 -30.57 4.37 -22.62
C LEU A 31 -31.19 5.55 -23.38
N SER A 32 -32.25 5.34 -24.18
CA SER A 32 -32.87 6.41 -24.99
C SER A 32 -33.63 7.47 -24.17
N SER A 33 -33.93 7.14 -22.91
CA SER A 33 -34.62 8.01 -21.96
C SER A 33 -33.70 8.96 -21.18
N TYR A 34 -32.38 8.79 -21.30
CA TYR A 34 -31.39 9.58 -20.57
C TYR A 34 -30.89 10.74 -21.41
N SER A 35 -30.78 11.91 -20.79
CA SER A 35 -30.09 13.04 -21.41
C SER A 35 -28.59 12.74 -21.55
N LYS A 36 -27.92 13.43 -22.49
CA LYS A 36 -26.48 13.27 -22.70
C LYS A 36 -25.67 13.59 -21.43
N ASP A 37 -26.10 14.57 -20.66
CA ASP A 37 -25.44 14.98 -19.42
C ASP A 37 -25.60 13.92 -18.31
N GLU A 38 -26.75 13.26 -18.23
CA GLU A 38 -26.96 12.12 -17.32
C GLU A 38 -26.09 10.92 -17.69
N LEU A 39 -25.89 10.65 -18.98
CA LEU A 39 -25.00 9.58 -19.44
C LEU A 39 -23.52 9.86 -19.13
N VAL A 40 -23.09 11.13 -19.24
CA VAL A 40 -21.73 11.55 -18.86
C VAL A 40 -21.53 11.42 -17.35
N SER A 41 -22.46 11.93 -16.54
CA SER A 41 -22.39 11.82 -15.08
C SER A 41 -22.35 10.36 -14.60
N LEU A 42 -23.12 9.46 -15.23
CA LEU A 42 -23.11 8.03 -14.90
C LEU A 42 -21.78 7.37 -15.28
N ARG A 43 -21.18 7.79 -16.40
CA ARG A 43 -19.86 7.29 -16.80
C ARG A 43 -18.79 7.70 -15.80
N ASP A 44 -18.76 8.97 -15.41
CA ASP A 44 -17.77 9.47 -14.45
C ASP A 44 -17.90 8.76 -13.10
N GLU A 45 -19.13 8.53 -12.63
CA GLU A 45 -19.40 7.75 -11.41
C GLU A 45 -18.91 6.30 -11.54
N ILE A 46 -19.10 5.65 -12.69
CA ILE A 46 -18.57 4.29 -12.95
C ILE A 46 -17.04 4.29 -12.98
N ASP A 47 -16.42 5.26 -13.65
CA ASP A 47 -14.97 5.36 -13.76
C ASP A 47 -14.34 5.57 -12.37
N ASP A 48 -14.98 6.35 -11.49
CA ASP A 48 -14.51 6.56 -10.12
C ASP A 48 -14.72 5.30 -9.24
N LEU A 49 -15.86 4.62 -9.36
CA LEU A 49 -16.10 3.33 -8.68
C LEU A 49 -15.09 2.25 -9.11
N LEU A 50 -14.73 2.21 -10.39
CA LEU A 50 -13.73 1.28 -10.90
C LEU A 50 -12.34 1.58 -10.31
N LYS A 51 -11.92 2.85 -10.29
CA LYS A 51 -10.64 3.25 -9.67
C LYS A 51 -10.60 2.90 -8.18
N GLU A 52 -11.67 3.18 -7.43
CA GLU A 52 -11.78 2.84 -6.01
C GLU A 52 -11.71 1.31 -5.80
N SER A 53 -12.38 0.54 -6.65
CA SER A 53 -12.33 -0.92 -6.56
C SER A 53 -10.93 -1.48 -6.87
N GLU A 54 -10.21 -0.87 -7.83
CA GLU A 54 -8.85 -1.26 -8.18
C GLU A 54 -7.87 -0.91 -7.05
N SER A 55 -7.96 0.28 -6.46
CA SER A 55 -7.09 0.70 -5.36
C SER A 55 -7.29 -0.16 -4.11
N ILE A 56 -8.55 -0.43 -3.74
CA ILE A 56 -8.90 -1.33 -2.62
C ILE A 56 -8.31 -2.73 -2.84
N GLN A 57 -8.39 -3.25 -4.07
CA GLN A 57 -7.82 -4.57 -4.36
C GLN A 57 -6.29 -4.55 -4.42
N THR A 58 -5.67 -3.43 -4.79
CA THR A 58 -4.22 -3.32 -5.02
C THR A 58 -3.43 -3.69 -3.78
N PHE A 59 -3.83 -3.18 -2.60
CA PHE A 59 -3.10 -3.40 -1.34
C PHE A 59 -3.68 -4.51 -0.44
N LYS A 60 -4.77 -5.16 -0.87
CA LYS A 60 -5.38 -6.32 -0.18
C LYS A 60 -5.12 -7.64 -0.90
N SER A 61 -4.32 -7.63 -1.96
CA SER A 61 -4.05 -8.84 -2.74
C SER A 61 -2.95 -9.66 -2.09
N LYS A 62 -3.13 -10.98 -2.08
CA LYS A 62 -2.07 -11.91 -1.67
C LYS A 62 -0.86 -11.69 -2.57
N THR A 63 0.32 -11.60 -1.95
CA THR A 63 1.59 -11.32 -2.62
C THR A 63 2.18 -12.56 -3.28
N ASP A 64 1.80 -13.76 -2.81
CA ASP A 64 2.12 -15.04 -3.41
C ASP A 64 0.84 -15.85 -3.67
N ILE A 65 0.69 -16.30 -4.92
CA ILE A 65 -0.46 -17.10 -5.36
C ILE A 65 -0.24 -18.59 -5.03
N GLU A 66 0.99 -19.04 -4.78
CA GLU A 66 1.32 -20.47 -4.80
C GLU A 66 1.90 -21.11 -3.53
N SER A 67 2.34 -20.42 -2.46
CA SER A 67 3.01 -21.20 -1.38
C SER A 67 3.06 -20.70 0.07
N ASN A 68 2.68 -19.46 0.40
CA ASN A 68 2.78 -18.98 1.78
C ASN A 68 1.41 -18.81 2.45
N GLU A 69 0.73 -19.93 2.75
CA GLU A 69 -0.59 -19.92 3.39
C GLU A 69 -0.57 -19.24 4.78
N GLU A 70 0.56 -19.33 5.49
CA GLU A 70 0.73 -18.72 6.82
C GLU A 70 0.86 -17.19 6.73
N PHE A 71 1.60 -16.69 5.73
CA PHE A 71 1.82 -15.26 5.52
C PHE A 71 1.47 -14.82 4.08
N PRO A 72 0.17 -14.77 3.74
CA PRO A 72 -0.30 -14.57 2.36
C PRO A 72 0.00 -13.18 1.77
N PHE A 73 0.35 -12.21 2.61
CA PHE A 73 0.73 -10.84 2.24
C PHE A 73 2.22 -10.54 2.51
N SER A 74 3.03 -11.59 2.70
CA SER A 74 4.47 -11.44 2.94
C SER A 74 5.22 -10.96 1.69
N VAL A 75 6.16 -10.03 1.89
CA VAL A 75 7.20 -9.76 0.90
C VAL A 75 8.33 -10.75 1.15
N LYS A 76 8.63 -11.58 0.14
CA LYS A 76 9.70 -12.59 0.24
C LYS A 76 11.06 -11.90 0.31
N GLU A 77 11.98 -12.45 1.10
CA GLU A 77 13.35 -11.95 1.18
C GLU A 77 14.04 -11.99 -0.19
N SER A 78 13.75 -13.01 -1.02
CA SER A 78 14.25 -13.10 -2.39
C SER A 78 13.77 -11.98 -3.32
N ASP A 79 12.65 -11.33 -2.99
CA ASP A 79 12.10 -10.22 -3.75
C ASP A 79 12.71 -8.88 -3.31
N LEU A 80 13.39 -8.88 -2.15
CA LEU A 80 14.08 -7.71 -1.63
C LEU A 80 15.52 -7.68 -2.12
N PRO A 81 15.97 -6.55 -2.70
CA PRO A 81 17.38 -6.36 -2.98
C PRO A 81 18.15 -6.24 -1.66
N LYS A 82 19.45 -6.54 -1.70
CA LYS A 82 20.34 -6.41 -0.52
C LYS A 82 20.32 -5.01 0.08
N THR A 83 20.28 -4.00 -0.79
CA THR A 83 20.18 -2.60 -0.42
C THR A 83 18.85 -2.03 -0.87
N TRP A 84 18.16 -1.35 0.04
CA TRP A 84 16.89 -0.72 -0.23
C TRP A 84 17.08 0.75 -0.56
N SER A 85 16.21 1.29 -1.41
CA SER A 85 16.13 2.72 -1.68
C SER A 85 14.68 3.12 -1.87
N PHE A 86 14.11 3.69 -0.82
CA PHE A 86 12.69 4.05 -0.74
C PHE A 86 12.52 5.56 -0.67
N LYS A 87 11.64 6.12 -1.51
CA LYS A 87 11.25 7.54 -1.45
C LYS A 87 9.75 7.68 -1.23
N PRO A 88 9.26 8.75 -0.58
CA PRO A 88 7.84 8.96 -0.40
C PRO A 88 7.08 8.84 -1.72
N LEU A 89 6.00 8.06 -1.74
CA LEU A 89 5.11 7.93 -2.91
C LEU A 89 4.53 9.30 -3.29
N VAL A 90 4.14 10.07 -2.29
CA VAL A 90 3.70 11.47 -2.42
C VAL A 90 4.58 12.37 -1.57
N LYS A 91 4.77 13.62 -2.01
CA LYS A 91 5.56 14.61 -1.28
C LYS A 91 4.99 14.83 0.13
N GLN A 92 5.84 14.70 1.15
CA GLN A 92 5.49 14.89 2.55
C GLN A 92 6.02 16.21 3.13
N ARG A 93 5.66 16.49 4.38
CA ARG A 93 6.20 17.60 5.17
C ARG A 93 7.67 17.32 5.55
N ILE A 94 8.37 18.37 5.97
CA ILE A 94 9.82 18.32 6.24
C ILE A 94 10.23 17.38 7.38
N ASN A 95 9.32 17.10 8.30
CA ASN A 95 9.49 16.19 9.44
C ASN A 95 9.33 14.71 9.08
N TYR A 96 9.05 14.38 7.81
CA TYR A 96 8.98 13.00 7.33
C TYR A 96 10.31 12.62 6.66
N PRO A 97 10.67 11.32 6.67
CA PRO A 97 11.75 10.83 5.84
C PRO A 97 11.55 11.23 4.37
N THR A 98 12.58 11.77 3.77
CA THR A 98 12.65 12.10 2.34
C THR A 98 13.28 10.97 1.54
N TRP A 99 14.03 10.10 2.23
CA TRP A 99 14.69 8.94 1.67
C TRP A 99 14.99 7.93 2.79
N VAL A 100 14.74 6.66 2.53
CA VAL A 100 15.14 5.55 3.39
C VAL A 100 16.03 4.62 2.58
N ILE A 101 17.26 4.41 3.03
CA ILE A 101 18.19 3.49 2.38
C ILE A 101 18.72 2.48 3.36
N THR A 102 19.01 1.28 2.88
CA THR A 102 19.80 0.30 3.63
C THR A 102 21.16 0.07 2.99
N GLN A 103 22.14 -0.25 3.82
CA GLN A 103 23.51 -0.56 3.43
C GLN A 103 23.97 -1.78 4.23
N GLU A 104 24.76 -2.63 3.58
CA GLU A 104 25.57 -3.64 4.28
C GLU A 104 26.63 -2.93 5.10
N SER A 105 27.03 -3.52 6.22
CA SER A 105 28.16 -2.98 6.96
C SER A 105 29.47 -3.18 6.19
N ASP A 106 30.40 -2.22 6.36
CA ASP A 106 31.76 -2.31 5.84
C ASP A 106 32.58 -3.43 6.51
N VAL A 107 32.11 -3.95 7.66
CA VAL A 107 32.73 -5.04 8.42
C VAL A 107 31.79 -6.24 8.58
N LEU A 108 32.35 -7.44 8.66
CA LEU A 108 31.59 -8.70 8.65
C LEU A 108 30.83 -8.99 9.95
N ASP A 109 31.19 -8.32 11.04
CA ASP A 109 30.68 -8.53 12.39
C ASP A 109 29.64 -7.50 12.83
N GLU A 110 29.30 -6.55 11.96
CA GLU A 110 28.20 -5.61 12.19
C GLU A 110 27.02 -5.92 11.27
N PRO A 111 25.78 -5.82 11.77
CA PRO A 111 24.59 -6.02 10.96
C PRO A 111 24.40 -4.89 9.94
N PRO A 112 23.60 -5.10 8.88
CA PRO A 112 23.22 -4.03 7.96
C PRO A 112 22.45 -2.94 8.71
N TYR A 113 22.50 -1.72 8.17
CA TYR A 113 21.85 -0.55 8.76
C TYR A 113 21.03 0.20 7.72
N ALA A 114 20.09 0.99 8.22
CA ALA A 114 19.25 1.89 7.47
C ALA A 114 19.56 3.34 7.84
N ASN A 115 19.54 4.23 6.86
CA ASN A 115 19.52 5.68 7.07
C ASN A 115 18.15 6.22 6.68
N LEU A 116 17.51 6.92 7.62
CA LEU A 116 16.28 7.68 7.38
C LEU A 116 16.65 9.16 7.30
N PHE A 117 16.57 9.75 6.11
CA PHE A 117 16.93 11.14 5.87
C PHE A 117 15.76 12.08 6.14
N ILE A 118 15.84 12.90 7.19
CA ILE A 118 14.80 13.85 7.62
C ILE A 118 15.45 15.23 7.73
N ASP A 119 14.82 16.25 7.14
CA ASP A 119 15.28 17.65 7.16
C ASP A 119 16.80 17.84 6.85
N GLY A 120 17.31 17.08 5.87
CA GLY A 120 18.72 17.17 5.46
C GLY A 120 19.73 16.49 6.38
N SER A 121 19.29 15.85 7.47
CA SER A 121 20.10 14.99 8.34
C SER A 121 19.67 13.53 8.22
N SER A 122 20.45 12.62 8.76
CA SER A 122 20.07 11.22 8.92
C SER A 122 20.61 10.63 10.22
N ALA A 123 19.95 9.56 10.65
CA ALA A 123 20.39 8.70 11.73
C ALA A 123 20.55 7.28 11.22
N GLU A 124 21.54 6.57 11.76
CA GLU A 124 21.74 5.15 11.49
C GLU A 124 20.87 4.30 12.41
N TYR A 125 20.14 3.38 11.80
CA TYR A 125 19.31 2.40 12.49
C TYR A 125 19.73 0.99 12.08
N TYR A 126 19.89 0.09 13.03
CA TYR A 126 19.77 -1.33 12.72
C TYR A 126 18.33 -1.65 12.36
N PHE A 127 18.12 -2.64 11.50
CA PHE A 127 16.79 -3.08 11.15
C PHE A 127 16.66 -4.59 11.15
N THR A 128 15.47 -5.07 11.50
CA THR A 128 15.10 -6.48 11.41
C THR A 128 13.83 -6.62 10.60
N VAL A 129 13.77 -7.64 9.75
CA VAL A 129 12.58 -8.00 8.97
C VAL A 129 12.00 -9.28 9.54
N ASN A 130 10.73 -9.24 9.95
CA ASN A 130 10.04 -10.37 10.55
C ASN A 130 8.73 -10.63 9.80
N GLN A 131 8.32 -11.90 9.72
CA GLN A 131 6.96 -12.24 9.32
C GLN A 131 6.07 -12.27 10.57
N VAL A 132 4.92 -11.62 10.51
CA VAL A 132 3.94 -11.51 11.59
C VAL A 132 2.56 -11.94 11.09
N GLU A 133 1.66 -12.25 12.01
CA GLU A 133 0.24 -12.48 11.69
C GLU A 133 -0.31 -11.34 10.83
N THR A 134 -1.23 -11.66 9.92
CA THR A 134 -1.84 -10.68 9.01
C THR A 134 -2.42 -9.51 9.79
N LYS A 135 -1.88 -8.31 9.56
CA LYS A 135 -2.40 -7.07 10.12
C LYS A 135 -3.11 -6.28 9.06
N GLU A 136 -4.21 -5.65 9.46
CA GLU A 136 -4.87 -4.59 8.69
C GLU A 136 -4.26 -3.24 9.08
N ILE A 137 -3.82 -2.46 8.09
CA ILE A 137 -3.33 -1.10 8.30
C ILE A 137 -4.00 -0.14 7.32
N MET A 138 -4.09 1.14 7.69
CA MET A 138 -4.49 2.21 6.78
C MET A 138 -3.26 2.84 6.15
N VAL A 139 -3.22 2.96 4.83
CA VAL A 139 -2.12 3.55 4.05
C VAL A 139 -2.62 4.71 3.22
N GLN A 140 -1.78 5.73 3.02
CA GLN A 140 -2.07 6.81 2.09
C GLN A 140 -1.57 6.46 0.68
N ASP A 141 -2.47 6.51 -0.31
CA ASP A 141 -2.14 6.27 -1.71
C ASP A 141 -1.58 7.51 -2.44
N GLU A 142 -1.36 7.38 -3.74
CA GLU A 142 -0.83 8.44 -4.62
C GLU A 142 -1.74 9.67 -4.74
N ASN A 143 -3.04 9.51 -4.49
CA ASN A 143 -4.05 10.58 -4.52
C ASN A 143 -4.26 11.22 -3.13
N ARG A 144 -3.51 10.76 -2.12
CA ARG A 144 -3.63 11.14 -0.71
C ARG A 144 -4.88 10.58 -0.03
N GLU A 145 -5.53 9.59 -0.62
CA GLU A 145 -6.67 8.90 -0.03
C GLU A 145 -6.21 7.75 0.86
N LEU A 146 -7.01 7.46 1.89
CA LEU A 146 -6.70 6.38 2.82
C LEU A 146 -7.29 5.07 2.32
N GLN A 147 -6.42 4.09 2.09
CA GLN A 147 -6.76 2.75 1.65
C GLN A 147 -6.42 1.75 2.75
N THR A 148 -7.17 0.66 2.83
CA THR A 148 -6.84 -0.45 3.72
C THR A 148 -5.84 -1.38 3.02
N ALA A 149 -4.76 -1.76 3.71
CA ALA A 149 -3.76 -2.73 3.26
C ALA A 149 -3.64 -3.90 4.24
N PHE A 150 -3.31 -5.08 3.70
CA PHE A 150 -2.96 -6.24 4.51
C PHE A 150 -1.46 -6.51 4.43
N VAL A 151 -0.83 -6.75 5.58
CA VAL A 151 0.62 -6.90 5.69
C VAL A 151 0.99 -8.08 6.58
N ASN A 152 2.06 -8.78 6.20
CA ASN A 152 2.72 -9.77 7.05
C ASN A 152 4.19 -9.44 7.32
N THR A 153 4.84 -8.59 6.52
CA THR A 153 6.27 -8.33 6.65
C THR A 153 6.51 -7.04 7.45
N GLU A 154 6.86 -7.20 8.72
CA GLU A 154 7.16 -6.11 9.65
C GLU A 154 8.66 -5.77 9.61
N VAL A 155 8.96 -4.48 9.58
CA VAL A 155 10.32 -3.94 9.70
C VAL A 155 10.40 -3.14 11.00
N ILE A 156 11.36 -3.47 11.85
CA ILE A 156 11.64 -2.75 13.08
C ILE A 156 13.00 -2.07 12.95
N PHE A 157 13.02 -0.74 13.11
CA PHE A 157 14.25 0.04 13.19
C PHE A 157 14.66 0.24 14.65
N LYS A 158 15.97 0.25 14.89
CA LYS A 158 16.57 0.53 16.20
C LYS A 158 17.77 1.43 16.05
N ALA A 159 17.74 2.60 16.71
CA ALA A 159 18.81 3.56 16.59
C ALA A 159 20.12 2.95 17.10
N LYS A 160 21.24 3.22 16.42
CA LYS A 160 22.56 2.81 16.89
C LYS A 160 22.86 3.48 18.23
N ASP A 161 23.55 2.76 19.12
CA ASP A 161 23.84 3.23 20.48
C ASP A 161 24.52 4.61 20.47
N GLY A 162 24.04 5.49 21.36
CA GLY A 162 24.56 6.85 21.51
C GLY A 162 23.90 7.90 20.61
N TYR A 163 23.08 7.49 19.63
CA TYR A 163 22.30 8.43 18.83
C TYR A 163 21.12 9.01 19.65
N ARG A 164 20.86 10.31 19.51
CA ARG A 164 19.79 11.04 20.19
C ARG A 164 19.12 12.01 19.22
N GLY A 165 17.81 11.90 19.08
CA GLY A 165 17.00 12.73 18.18
C GLY A 165 15.52 12.57 18.49
N GLU A 166 14.73 13.61 18.24
CA GLU A 166 13.28 13.61 18.45
C GLU A 166 12.55 12.65 17.48
N GLU A 167 13.20 12.32 16.38
CA GLU A 167 12.77 11.38 15.35
C GLU A 167 12.93 9.91 15.77
N ILE A 168 13.79 9.58 16.74
CA ILE A 168 14.05 8.19 17.14
C ILE A 168 12.77 7.46 17.55
N PRO A 169 11.94 7.99 18.48
CA PRO A 169 10.71 7.31 18.86
C PRO A 169 9.72 7.18 17.71
N LEU A 170 9.81 8.04 16.69
CA LEU A 170 8.97 7.97 15.49
C LEU A 170 9.46 6.90 14.52
N ASN A 171 10.78 6.77 14.38
CA ASN A 171 11.44 5.84 13.47
C ASN A 171 11.42 4.40 14.00
N GLU A 172 11.48 4.19 15.32
CA GLU A 172 11.47 2.85 15.93
C GLU A 172 10.07 2.22 16.04
N ARG A 173 9.03 2.91 15.56
CA ARG A 173 7.68 2.32 15.44
C ARG A 173 7.69 1.22 14.38
N PRO A 174 6.78 0.23 14.48
CA PRO A 174 6.63 -0.77 13.43
C PRO A 174 6.40 -0.12 12.07
N ALA A 175 7.19 -0.57 11.09
CA ALA A 175 7.00 -0.30 9.68
C ALA A 175 6.64 -1.62 8.97
N TYR A 176 6.13 -1.55 7.75
CA TYR A 176 5.76 -2.74 7.00
C TYR A 176 6.22 -2.68 5.56
N LEU A 177 6.64 -3.81 5.02
CA LEU A 177 6.81 -4.00 3.60
C LEU A 177 5.53 -4.61 3.03
N LEU A 178 5.07 -4.07 1.91
CA LEU A 178 3.95 -4.59 1.15
C LEU A 178 4.28 -4.57 -0.34
N LYS A 179 3.58 -5.42 -1.09
CA LYS A 179 3.73 -5.54 -2.53
C LYS A 179 2.36 -5.44 -3.17
N ASP A 180 2.25 -4.62 -4.20
CA ASP A 180 1.00 -4.50 -4.94
C ASP A 180 0.82 -5.64 -5.97
N LYS A 181 -0.33 -5.67 -6.63
CA LYS A 181 -0.62 -6.64 -7.70
C LYS A 181 0.36 -6.59 -8.88
N LYS A 182 1.03 -5.45 -9.11
CA LYS A 182 2.01 -5.27 -10.20
C LYS A 182 3.42 -5.70 -9.78
N GLY A 183 3.59 -6.07 -8.50
CA GLY A 183 4.86 -6.46 -7.92
C GLY A 183 5.70 -5.29 -7.41
N GLN A 184 5.17 -4.07 -7.40
CA GLN A 184 5.84 -2.90 -6.82
C GLN A 184 5.89 -3.06 -5.30
N ILE A 185 7.08 -2.87 -4.73
CA ILE A 185 7.31 -2.94 -3.29
C ILE A 185 7.23 -1.53 -2.69
N TYR A 186 6.58 -1.46 -1.54
CA TYR A 186 6.49 -0.25 -0.73
C TYR A 186 6.92 -0.51 0.70
N LEU A 187 7.55 0.50 1.31
CA LEU A 187 7.77 0.59 2.74
C LEU A 187 6.71 1.53 3.32
N ALA A 188 5.88 1.01 4.22
CA ALA A 188 4.88 1.77 4.96
C ALA A 188 5.49 2.23 6.30
N LEU A 189 5.71 3.53 6.46
CA LEU A 189 6.14 4.14 7.72
C LEU A 189 4.95 4.80 8.42
N LYS A 190 4.81 4.60 9.73
CA LYS A 190 3.71 5.21 10.49
C LYS A 190 3.78 6.74 10.39
N ASN A 191 2.63 7.38 10.24
CA ASN A 191 2.51 8.83 10.09
C ASN A 191 3.28 9.59 11.20
N TYR A 192 4.00 10.66 10.83
CA TYR A 192 4.88 11.42 11.74
C TYR A 192 4.16 12.58 12.44
N ASP A 193 2.96 12.93 12.00
CA ASP A 193 2.08 13.91 12.64
C ASP A 193 1.18 13.29 13.73
N GLY A 194 1.33 11.98 14.01
CA GLY A 194 0.66 11.28 15.11
C GLY A 194 -0.67 10.61 14.74
N GLU A 195 -1.04 10.58 13.46
CA GLU A 195 -2.25 9.92 12.99
C GLU A 195 -2.07 8.40 12.88
N ASP A 196 -3.17 7.65 12.92
CA ASP A 196 -3.15 6.18 12.90
C ASP A 196 -3.26 5.60 11.48
N TRP A 197 -2.35 6.03 10.61
CA TRP A 197 -2.17 5.51 9.26
C TRP A 197 -0.69 5.58 8.85
N TYR A 198 -0.36 5.00 7.71
CA TYR A 198 1.01 4.85 7.22
C TYR A 198 1.22 5.57 5.91
N VAL A 199 2.37 6.23 5.78
CA VAL A 199 2.84 6.82 4.52
C VAL A 199 3.57 5.74 3.72
N LEU A 200 3.20 5.58 2.45
CA LEU A 200 3.89 4.69 1.53
C LEU A 200 5.15 5.35 0.96
N TYR A 201 6.22 4.57 0.94
CA TYR A 201 7.47 4.89 0.25
C TYR A 201 7.68 3.85 -0.83
N ILE A 202 7.85 4.30 -2.07
CA ILE A 202 8.03 3.43 -3.23
C ILE A 202 9.50 3.04 -3.38
N TYR A 203 9.75 1.75 -3.63
CA TYR A 203 11.07 1.24 -3.97
C TYR A 203 11.48 1.74 -5.37
N ASN A 204 12.68 2.32 -5.48
CA ASN A 204 13.28 2.81 -6.75
C ASN A 204 14.45 1.94 -7.20
#